data_AF-A0A0A8TVY9-F1
#
_entry.id   AF-A0A0A8TVY9-F1
#
_cell.length_a   1.000
_cell.length_b   1.000
_cell.length_c   1.000
_cell.angle_alpha   90.00
_cell.angle_beta   90.00
_cell.angle_gamma   90.00
#
_symmetry.space_group_name_H-M   'P 1'
#
loop_
_entity.id
_entity.type
_entity.pdbx_description
1 polymer ?
#
loop_
_entity_poly.entity_id
_entity_poly.type
_entity_poly.pdbx_seq_one_letter_code
_entity_poly.pdbx_strand_id
1 'polypeptide(L)'
;MKKHILSLTLGSLLVSTLSAEDDGFYTSVGYQIGEAAQMVKNTKGIQDLSDRYESLNNLLTRYSNLNTLIKLSADPSTINGVRNDLGASAKNLIGDKTNSPAYQAVLLAINAAVGFWNVLGYATQCGGNANGTESTSSTTIFNNEPGYRSTSITCSFNNLGIGREGVMSIENMKKLNEAYQILQTALKNGLPALKENNGKVNVTYTYTCSGQGNNNCDALKDDRNGGSKTETQTIDGKTVTQTIDGKTVTTKISSKVVDSRASGNTSHVSYTEITNKLDGVPDSAQALLAQASTLINTINEACPWFMVNNQSNGPHMNPTSGGLCVFKEEISAIQKMITDAQDLVNQTSVITSNEQSAQVGGNKPFNPFTDASFAQGMLANAQAQAKMLNLAEQVGQAINPDNLTGSFKNFVTGFLATCNNPSIAGTGGTQGSSPGTVTTQTFASGCAYVEQTLTNLNNDIAHFGTRVQQIQQAADIADTLVNFKSRYNELGNTYNSITTALSSIPNAQSLQNAVSKKNNPYSPQGIETNYYLNQNTYNQIQTIN
;
A
#
# COMPACT_ATOMS: atom_id res chain seq x y z
N MET A 1 13.07 28.49 13.97
CA MET A 1 12.67 29.69 14.75
C MET A 1 11.33 29.40 15.42
N LYS A 2 11.34 29.20 16.74
CA LYS A 2 10.16 29.07 17.60
C LYS A 2 9.78 30.47 18.11
N LYS A 3 8.50 30.80 18.21
CA LYS A 3 8.04 31.87 19.11
C LYS A 3 6.82 31.41 19.91
N HIS A 4 6.92 31.76 21.19
CA HIS A 4 6.12 31.34 22.32
C HIS A 4 4.84 32.17 22.49
N ILE A 5 3.91 31.54 23.20
CA ILE A 5 2.64 32.03 23.74
C ILE A 5 2.89 32.92 24.98
N LEU A 6 2.14 34.02 25.13
CA LEU A 6 1.79 34.70 26.39
C LEU A 6 0.47 35.47 26.13
N SER A 7 -0.70 34.99 26.58
CA SER A 7 -1.37 35.23 27.87
C SER A 7 -1.82 36.68 28.13
N LEU A 8 -3.14 36.90 28.21
CA LEU A 8 -3.77 37.79 29.19
C LEU A 8 -5.26 37.41 29.33
N THR A 9 -5.55 36.59 30.34
CA THR A 9 -6.90 36.20 30.77
C THR A 9 -7.44 37.22 31.78
N LEU A 10 -8.60 37.78 31.48
CA LEU A 10 -9.38 38.68 32.35
C LEU A 10 -9.96 37.93 33.55
N GLY A 11 -9.75 38.50 34.74
CA GLY A 11 -10.32 38.05 36.00
C GLY A 11 -11.77 38.47 36.18
N SER A 12 -12.47 37.61 36.92
CA SER A 12 -13.84 37.71 37.41
C SER A 12 -14.12 38.96 38.24
N LEU A 13 -15.34 39.52 38.15
CA LEU A 13 -15.95 40.25 39.25
C LEU A 13 -17.46 40.02 39.33
N LEU A 14 -17.89 39.89 40.59
CA LEU A 14 -19.15 39.37 41.10
C LEU A 14 -20.31 40.37 41.03
N VAL A 15 -21.52 39.83 41.12
CA VAL A 15 -22.80 40.49 41.32
C VAL A 15 -22.83 41.25 42.65
N SER A 16 -23.38 42.47 42.67
CA SER A 16 -23.97 43.11 43.84
C SER A 16 -25.10 44.04 43.43
N THR A 17 -26.24 43.85 44.08
CA THR A 17 -27.43 44.70 44.07
C THR A 17 -27.14 46.08 44.67
N LEU A 18 -27.46 47.17 43.96
CA LEU A 18 -27.67 48.49 44.56
C LEU A 18 -29.01 49.06 44.07
N SER A 19 -29.88 49.34 45.04
CA SER A 19 -30.99 50.26 44.94
C SER A 19 -30.46 51.69 44.72
N ALA A 20 -31.12 52.43 43.83
CA ALA A 20 -31.13 53.89 43.76
C ALA A 20 -32.60 54.22 43.41
N GLU A 21 -33.42 54.61 44.38
CA GLU A 21 -33.63 55.98 44.82
C GLU A 21 -33.72 56.99 43.67
N ASP A 22 -34.93 57.54 43.61
CA ASP A 22 -35.46 58.62 42.81
C ASP A 22 -34.53 59.84 42.89
N ASP A 23 -34.02 60.28 41.74
CA ASP A 23 -34.05 61.68 41.30
C ASP A 23 -33.26 61.87 39.99
N GLY A 24 -33.88 62.61 39.08
CA GLY A 24 -33.65 62.51 37.65
C GLY A 24 -32.30 63.03 37.15
N PHE A 25 -31.58 62.17 36.41
CA PHE A 25 -30.69 62.56 35.31
C PHE A 25 -30.32 61.35 34.42
N TYR A 26 -31.22 60.88 33.54
CA TYR A 26 -30.88 59.87 32.51
C TYR A 26 -31.71 60.03 31.23
N THR A 27 -31.57 61.15 30.51
CA THR A 27 -32.16 61.33 29.17
C THR A 27 -31.13 61.32 28.02
N SER A 28 -29.87 60.93 28.26
CA SER A 28 -28.88 60.72 27.18
C SER A 28 -28.21 59.35 27.16
N VAL A 29 -28.38 58.51 28.19
CA VAL A 29 -27.81 57.16 28.23
C VAL A 29 -28.77 56.13 27.60
N GLY A 30 -30.08 56.42 27.55
CA GLY A 30 -31.08 55.60 26.86
C GLY A 30 -30.93 55.58 25.33
N TYR A 31 -30.37 56.63 24.72
CA TYR A 31 -30.10 56.68 23.27
C TYR A 31 -28.85 55.86 22.90
N GLN A 32 -27.76 55.96 23.66
CA GLN A 32 -26.55 55.14 23.43
C GLN A 32 -26.72 53.67 23.82
N ILE A 33 -27.46 53.37 24.90
CA ILE A 33 -27.83 51.99 25.25
C ILE A 33 -28.86 51.44 24.24
N GLY A 34 -29.76 52.29 23.72
CA GLY A 34 -30.67 51.97 22.63
C GLY A 34 -29.93 51.61 21.33
N GLU A 35 -28.95 52.41 20.92
CA GLU A 35 -28.11 52.14 19.74
C GLU A 35 -27.19 50.93 19.93
N ALA A 36 -26.60 50.73 21.10
CA ALA A 36 -25.78 49.54 21.39
C ALA A 36 -26.62 48.26 21.49
N ALA A 37 -27.79 48.29 22.13
CA ALA A 37 -28.73 47.17 22.17
C ALA A 37 -29.35 46.89 20.78
N GLN A 38 -29.58 47.94 19.99
CA GLN A 38 -30.01 47.81 18.59
C GLN A 38 -28.89 47.26 17.72
N MET A 39 -27.63 47.67 17.90
CA MET A 39 -26.47 47.08 17.23
C MET A 39 -26.32 45.61 17.60
N VAL A 40 -26.38 45.23 18.88
CA VAL A 40 -26.29 43.82 19.31
C VAL A 40 -27.45 42.98 18.79
N LYS A 41 -28.69 43.52 18.75
CA LYS A 41 -29.85 42.88 18.12
C LYS A 41 -29.67 42.74 16.60
N ASN A 42 -29.15 43.77 15.93
CA ASN A 42 -28.87 43.76 14.50
C ASN A 42 -27.76 42.75 14.17
N THR A 43 -26.69 42.65 14.96
CA THR A 43 -25.62 41.66 14.77
C THR A 43 -26.13 40.23 14.98
N LYS A 44 -26.97 39.98 16.00
CA LYS A 44 -27.62 38.68 16.20
C LYS A 44 -28.60 38.34 15.08
N GLY A 45 -29.35 39.31 14.55
CA GLY A 45 -30.24 39.13 13.42
C GLY A 45 -29.50 38.86 12.10
N ILE A 46 -28.37 39.53 11.88
CA ILE A 46 -27.49 39.27 10.73
C ILE A 46 -26.85 37.89 10.85
N GLN A 47 -26.40 37.48 12.04
CA GLN A 47 -25.87 36.14 12.26
C GLN A 47 -26.93 35.06 12.03
N ASP A 48 -28.14 35.22 12.59
CA ASP A 48 -29.26 34.28 12.35
C ASP A 48 -29.61 34.19 10.86
N LEU A 49 -29.58 35.32 10.14
CA LEU A 49 -29.80 35.34 8.71
C LEU A 49 -28.66 34.64 7.95
N SER A 50 -27.41 34.88 8.32
CA SER A 50 -26.23 34.22 7.76
C SER A 50 -26.32 32.70 7.96
N ASP A 51 -26.64 32.24 9.16
CA ASP A 51 -26.75 30.81 9.48
C ASP A 51 -27.90 30.15 8.68
N ARG A 52 -28.99 30.88 8.43
CA ARG A 52 -30.10 30.43 7.55
C ARG A 52 -29.68 30.30 6.09
N TYR A 53 -28.92 31.28 5.56
CA TYR A 53 -28.42 31.23 4.19
C TYR A 53 -27.39 30.11 4.01
N GLU A 54 -26.52 29.89 4.99
CA GLU A 54 -25.52 28.81 4.97
C GLU A 54 -26.20 27.44 5.01
N SER A 55 -27.19 27.26 5.89
CA SER A 55 -28.01 26.06 5.95
C SER A 55 -28.77 25.82 4.64
N LEU A 56 -29.38 26.86 4.06
CA LEU A 56 -30.08 26.77 2.79
C LEU A 56 -29.14 26.42 1.63
N ASN A 57 -27.95 27.02 1.58
CA ASN A 57 -26.94 26.76 0.56
C ASN A 57 -26.46 25.30 0.62
N ASN A 58 -26.22 24.78 1.83
CA ASN A 58 -25.88 23.38 2.06
C ASN A 58 -27.00 22.43 1.60
N LEU A 59 -28.26 22.75 1.90
CA LEU A 59 -29.43 21.97 1.46
C LEU A 59 -29.58 21.98 -0.08
N LEU A 60 -29.45 23.14 -0.72
CA LEU A 60 -29.56 23.29 -2.18
C LEU A 60 -28.44 22.54 -2.90
N THR A 61 -27.22 22.58 -2.36
CA THR A 61 -26.08 21.82 -2.88
C THR A 61 -26.33 20.32 -2.79
N ARG A 62 -26.79 19.82 -1.63
CA ARG A 62 -27.19 18.42 -1.47
C ARG A 62 -28.31 18.02 -2.43
N TYR A 63 -29.34 18.86 -2.58
CA TYR A 63 -30.45 18.64 -3.51
C TYR A 63 -29.98 18.58 -4.97
N SER A 64 -29.09 19.49 -5.38
CA SER A 64 -28.51 19.51 -6.72
C SER A 64 -27.75 18.22 -7.03
N ASN A 65 -26.91 17.78 -6.09
CA ASN A 65 -26.13 16.55 -6.22
C ASN A 65 -27.04 15.31 -6.28
N LEU A 66 -27.98 15.16 -5.34
CA LEU A 66 -28.93 14.05 -5.32
C LEU A 66 -29.79 14.01 -6.60
N ASN A 67 -30.29 15.17 -7.05
CA ASN A 67 -31.10 15.25 -8.26
C ASN A 67 -30.30 14.84 -9.50
N THR A 68 -29.04 15.25 -9.58
CA THR A 68 -28.13 14.84 -10.64
C THR A 68 -27.87 13.34 -10.61
N LEU A 69 -27.54 12.78 -9.45
CA LEU A 69 -27.29 11.34 -9.29
C LEU A 69 -28.51 10.49 -9.64
N ILE A 70 -29.72 10.90 -9.26
CA ILE A 70 -30.97 10.21 -9.64
C ILE A 70 -31.16 10.22 -11.16
N LYS A 71 -30.90 11.35 -11.83
CA LYS A 71 -31.00 11.45 -13.29
C LYS A 71 -29.97 10.55 -13.99
N LEU A 72 -28.71 10.60 -13.58
CA LEU A 72 -27.64 9.77 -14.13
C LEU A 72 -27.93 8.27 -13.90
N SER A 73 -28.44 7.92 -12.72
CA SER A 73 -28.81 6.55 -12.35
C SER A 73 -30.09 6.06 -13.03
N ALA A 74 -30.85 6.93 -13.67
CA ALA A 74 -32.01 6.55 -14.47
C ALA A 74 -31.68 6.48 -15.97
N ASP A 75 -30.48 6.86 -16.40
CA ASP A 75 -30.09 6.90 -17.81
C ASP A 75 -29.15 5.72 -18.16
N PRO A 76 -29.62 4.72 -18.93
CA PRO A 76 -28.80 3.59 -19.34
C PRO A 76 -27.56 3.98 -20.13
N SER A 77 -27.60 5.06 -20.91
CA SER A 77 -26.45 5.50 -21.71
C SER A 77 -25.31 5.99 -20.82
N THR A 78 -25.65 6.81 -19.81
CA THR A 78 -24.74 7.23 -18.74
C THR A 78 -24.21 6.02 -17.97
N ILE A 79 -25.09 5.11 -17.52
CA ILE A 79 -24.69 3.92 -16.76
C ILE A 79 -23.69 3.08 -17.57
N ASN A 80 -23.96 2.84 -18.86
CA ASN A 80 -23.07 2.07 -19.72
C ASN A 80 -21.73 2.78 -19.95
N GLY A 81 -21.73 4.10 -20.13
CA GLY A 81 -20.49 4.89 -20.21
C GLY A 81 -19.63 4.72 -18.97
N VAL A 82 -20.22 4.86 -17.79
CA VAL A 82 -19.52 4.72 -16.51
C VAL A 82 -19.06 3.28 -16.25
N ARG A 83 -19.85 2.27 -16.64
CA ARG A 83 -19.43 0.85 -16.59
C ARG A 83 -18.25 0.56 -17.51
N ASN A 84 -18.23 1.14 -18.72
CA ASN A 84 -17.12 1.00 -19.66
C ASN A 84 -15.84 1.64 -19.10
N ASP A 85 -15.93 2.84 -18.54
CA ASP A 85 -14.82 3.52 -17.88
C ASP A 85 -14.28 2.71 -16.70
N LEU A 86 -15.19 2.18 -15.85
CA LEU A 86 -14.83 1.32 -14.72
C LEU A 86 -14.17 0.01 -15.17
N GLY A 87 -14.60 -0.57 -16.28
CA GLY A 87 -13.96 -1.74 -16.90
C GLY A 87 -12.57 -1.42 -17.45
N ALA A 88 -12.39 -0.24 -18.06
CA ALA A 88 -11.11 0.22 -18.57
C ALA A 88 -10.12 0.53 -17.42
N SER A 89 -10.58 1.12 -16.32
CA SER A 89 -9.74 1.35 -15.13
C SER A 89 -9.35 0.04 -14.45
N ALA A 90 -10.26 -0.94 -14.37
CA ALA A 90 -9.93 -2.29 -13.91
C ALA A 90 -8.81 -2.91 -14.75
N LYS A 91 -8.96 -2.90 -16.08
CA LYS A 91 -7.94 -3.45 -16.99
C LYS A 91 -6.57 -2.80 -16.77
N ASN A 92 -6.51 -1.49 -16.56
CA ASN A 92 -5.25 -0.83 -16.26
C ASN A 92 -4.69 -1.27 -14.90
N LEU A 93 -5.50 -1.30 -13.83
CA LEU A 93 -5.03 -1.68 -12.49
C LEU A 93 -4.50 -3.11 -12.41
N ILE A 94 -5.26 -4.09 -12.93
CA ILE A 94 -4.92 -5.51 -12.76
C ILE A 94 -4.24 -6.14 -13.98
N GLY A 95 -4.37 -5.53 -15.16
CA GLY A 95 -3.88 -6.06 -16.43
C GLY A 95 -2.61 -5.42 -16.97
N ASP A 96 -2.32 -4.17 -16.62
CA ASP A 96 -1.10 -3.49 -17.04
C ASP A 96 0.03 -3.64 -16.01
N LYS A 97 1.26 -3.33 -16.43
CA LYS A 97 2.45 -3.29 -15.56
C LYS A 97 2.92 -1.86 -15.36
N THR A 98 3.43 -1.25 -16.44
CA THR A 98 4.10 0.05 -16.39
C THR A 98 3.21 1.21 -15.97
N ASN A 99 1.92 1.19 -16.34
CA ASN A 99 0.95 2.25 -16.08
C ASN A 99 -0.05 1.87 -14.97
N SER A 100 0.32 0.91 -14.12
CA SER A 100 -0.54 0.39 -13.07
C SER A 100 0.03 0.77 -11.70
N PRO A 101 -0.61 1.70 -10.96
CA PRO A 101 -0.23 2.00 -9.58
C PRO A 101 -0.19 0.74 -8.70
N ALA A 102 -1.11 -0.20 -8.95
CA ALA A 102 -1.20 -1.45 -8.21
C ALA A 102 -0.01 -2.38 -8.47
N TYR A 103 0.44 -2.49 -9.72
CA TYR A 103 1.65 -3.24 -10.08
C TYR A 103 2.89 -2.60 -9.47
N GLN A 104 3.05 -1.27 -9.59
CA GLN A 104 4.21 -0.56 -9.05
C GLN A 104 4.29 -0.68 -7.53
N ALA A 105 3.16 -0.65 -6.81
CA ALA A 105 3.12 -0.84 -5.36
C ALA A 105 3.58 -2.25 -4.95
N VAL A 106 3.09 -3.30 -5.61
CA VAL A 106 3.55 -4.68 -5.38
C VAL A 106 5.04 -4.81 -5.64
N LEU A 107 5.51 -4.27 -6.77
CA LEU A 107 6.93 -4.30 -7.14
C LEU A 107 7.79 -3.54 -6.11
N LEU A 108 7.33 -2.39 -5.62
CA LEU A 108 8.04 -1.58 -4.63
C LEU A 108 8.18 -2.31 -3.29
N ALA A 109 7.13 -2.98 -2.81
CA ALA A 109 7.18 -3.76 -1.58
C ALA A 109 8.18 -4.92 -1.67
N ILE A 110 8.19 -5.65 -2.79
CA ILE A 110 9.15 -6.74 -3.04
C ILE A 110 10.59 -6.19 -3.14
N ASN A 111 10.78 -5.11 -3.90
CA ASN A 111 12.07 -4.47 -4.08
C ASN A 111 12.65 -3.94 -2.77
N ALA A 112 11.80 -3.39 -1.88
CA ALA A 112 12.23 -2.91 -0.58
C ALA A 112 12.73 -4.06 0.33
N ALA A 113 12.05 -5.22 0.33
CA ALA A 113 12.48 -6.38 1.11
C ALA A 113 13.80 -6.97 0.58
N VAL A 114 13.91 -7.16 -0.73
CA VAL A 114 15.15 -7.62 -1.39
C VAL A 114 16.30 -6.63 -1.16
N GLY A 115 16.01 -5.34 -1.32
CA GLY A 115 16.97 -4.27 -1.12
C GLY A 115 17.48 -4.19 0.31
N PHE A 116 16.62 -4.42 1.30
CA PHE A 116 17.03 -4.47 2.71
C PHE A 116 18.08 -5.56 2.96
N TRP A 117 17.88 -6.75 2.40
CA TRP A 117 18.88 -7.82 2.49
C TRP A 117 20.16 -7.52 1.72
N ASN A 118 20.07 -6.90 0.53
CA ASN A 118 21.26 -6.48 -0.22
C ASN A 118 22.12 -5.46 0.55
N VAL A 119 21.50 -4.59 1.34
CA VAL A 119 22.21 -3.62 2.17
C VAL A 119 22.93 -4.30 3.34
N LEU A 120 22.27 -5.22 4.05
CA LEU A 120 22.75 -5.70 5.36
C LEU A 120 23.31 -7.15 5.37
N GLY A 121 23.06 -7.93 4.32
CA GLY A 121 23.42 -9.36 4.26
C GLY A 121 24.91 -9.61 4.47
N TYR A 122 25.78 -8.80 3.83
CA TYR A 122 27.24 -8.93 3.97
C TYR A 122 27.78 -8.73 5.39
N ALA A 123 27.06 -7.94 6.19
CA ALA A 123 27.47 -7.54 7.54
C ALA A 123 26.88 -8.45 8.62
N THR A 124 25.97 -9.34 8.22
CA THR A 124 25.22 -10.22 9.10
C THR A 124 26.03 -11.45 9.46
N GLN A 125 26.11 -11.78 10.75
CA GLN A 125 26.80 -12.97 11.21
C GLN A 125 25.91 -14.20 11.08
N CYS A 126 26.44 -15.25 10.46
CA CYS A 126 25.80 -16.56 10.33
C CYS A 126 26.82 -17.68 10.50
N GLY A 127 26.38 -18.85 10.98
CA GLY A 127 27.29 -19.93 11.34
C GLY A 127 26.61 -21.06 12.11
N GLY A 128 27.43 -21.95 12.67
CA GLY A 128 26.94 -23.12 13.37
C GLY A 128 26.73 -24.34 12.46
N ASN A 129 26.08 -25.34 13.06
CA ASN A 129 25.73 -26.62 12.48
C ASN A 129 24.20 -26.77 12.40
N ALA A 130 23.75 -27.89 11.83
CA ALA A 130 22.34 -28.24 11.75
C ALA A 130 21.65 -28.17 13.13
N ASN A 131 20.35 -27.91 13.13
CA ASN A 131 19.52 -27.72 14.33
C ASN A 131 19.94 -26.52 15.20
N GLY A 132 20.60 -25.52 14.61
CA GLY A 132 21.00 -24.30 15.32
C GLY A 132 22.06 -24.54 16.40
N THR A 133 22.90 -25.55 16.22
CA THR A 133 23.97 -25.89 17.19
C THR A 133 25.25 -25.11 16.89
N GLU A 134 26.04 -24.85 17.92
CA GLU A 134 27.37 -24.25 17.75
C GLU A 134 28.30 -25.18 16.97
N SER A 135 29.24 -24.61 16.24
CA SER A 135 30.25 -25.35 15.47
C SER A 135 31.67 -24.98 15.90
N THR A 136 32.59 -25.93 15.80
CA THR A 136 34.02 -25.69 16.09
C THR A 136 34.77 -25.15 14.87
N SER A 137 34.48 -25.68 13.68
CA SER A 137 35.21 -25.36 12.44
C SER A 137 34.35 -25.49 11.18
N SER A 138 33.06 -25.20 11.27
CA SER A 138 32.14 -25.27 10.12
C SER A 138 32.21 -24.00 9.28
N THR A 139 32.26 -24.17 7.96
CA THR A 139 32.10 -23.10 6.98
C THR A 139 31.03 -23.50 5.97
N THR A 140 29.95 -22.73 5.92
CA THR A 140 28.84 -22.91 4.98
C THR A 140 28.70 -21.68 4.11
N ILE A 141 28.79 -21.82 2.79
CA ILE A 141 28.80 -20.70 1.85
C ILE A 141 27.55 -20.77 0.98
N PHE A 142 26.77 -19.70 0.95
CA PHE A 142 25.58 -19.55 0.10
C PHE A 142 25.93 -18.73 -1.13
N ASN A 143 25.71 -19.30 -2.32
CA ASN A 143 26.05 -18.64 -3.58
C ASN A 143 24.90 -17.75 -4.09
N ASN A 144 25.24 -16.78 -4.94
CA ASN A 144 24.33 -15.74 -5.43
C ASN A 144 23.69 -14.92 -4.30
N GLU A 145 24.51 -14.55 -3.31
CA GLU A 145 24.14 -13.75 -2.13
C GLU A 145 25.04 -12.51 -2.03
N PRO A 146 24.55 -11.37 -1.50
CA PRO A 146 25.25 -10.09 -1.53
C PRO A 146 26.33 -10.01 -0.43
N GLY A 147 27.39 -10.81 -0.59
CA GLY A 147 28.52 -10.88 0.35
C GLY A 147 29.52 -9.74 0.19
N TYR A 148 30.39 -9.57 1.19
CA TYR A 148 31.42 -8.52 1.16
C TYR A 148 32.40 -8.77 0.01
N ARG A 149 32.36 -7.91 -1.01
CA ARG A 149 33.20 -8.05 -2.23
C ARG A 149 33.07 -9.42 -2.91
N SER A 150 31.92 -10.07 -2.77
CA SER A 150 31.67 -11.45 -3.16
C SER A 150 30.25 -11.61 -3.69
N THR A 151 30.02 -12.62 -4.52
CA THR A 151 28.68 -13.07 -4.92
C THR A 151 28.16 -14.21 -4.03
N SER A 152 28.78 -14.40 -2.86
CA SER A 152 28.42 -15.43 -1.89
C SER A 152 28.56 -14.88 -0.47
N ILE A 153 27.64 -15.28 0.42
CA ILE A 153 27.74 -15.04 1.86
C ILE A 153 28.37 -16.28 2.53
N THR A 154 29.41 -16.04 3.33
CA THR A 154 30.13 -17.09 4.06
C THR A 154 29.69 -17.09 5.52
N CYS A 155 29.06 -18.19 5.94
CA CYS A 155 28.69 -18.46 7.32
C CYS A 155 29.76 -19.31 7.99
N SER A 156 30.68 -18.66 8.71
CA SER A 156 31.85 -19.30 9.34
C SER A 156 32.10 -18.84 10.77
N PHE A 157 31.09 -18.28 11.43
CA PHE A 157 31.18 -17.93 12.85
C PHE A 157 31.10 -19.20 13.70
N ASN A 158 32.22 -19.54 14.35
CA ASN A 158 32.42 -20.76 15.12
C ASN A 158 32.67 -20.44 16.60
N ASN A 159 32.33 -21.37 17.49
CA ASN A 159 32.45 -21.26 18.96
C ASN A 159 31.71 -20.03 19.53
N LEU A 160 30.57 -19.68 18.92
CA LEU A 160 29.70 -18.59 19.31
C LEU A 160 28.26 -19.09 19.38
N GLY A 161 27.50 -18.55 20.33
CA GLY A 161 26.09 -18.87 20.53
C GLY A 161 25.24 -18.51 19.31
N ILE A 162 24.36 -19.44 18.93
CA ILE A 162 23.38 -19.26 17.85
C ILE A 162 22.10 -18.64 18.41
N GLY A 163 21.57 -17.62 17.75
CA GLY A 163 20.27 -17.05 18.09
C GLY A 163 20.19 -15.53 18.04
N ARG A 164 19.21 -14.99 18.75
CA ARG A 164 18.85 -13.57 18.77
C ARG A 164 20.01 -12.70 19.28
N GLU A 165 20.30 -11.62 18.56
CA GLU A 165 21.45 -10.74 18.81
C GLU A 165 22.80 -11.49 18.83
N GLY A 166 22.85 -12.65 18.17
CA GLY A 166 24.01 -13.51 18.04
C GLY A 166 24.16 -14.03 16.60
N VAL A 167 24.73 -15.23 16.44
CA VAL A 167 24.97 -15.79 15.11
C VAL A 167 23.67 -16.35 14.53
N MET A 168 23.32 -15.98 13.30
CA MET A 168 22.19 -16.59 12.59
C MET A 168 22.45 -18.09 12.36
N SER A 169 21.47 -18.93 12.70
CA SER A 169 21.53 -20.36 12.38
C SER A 169 21.54 -20.59 10.87
N ILE A 170 22.19 -21.68 10.43
CA ILE A 170 22.18 -22.10 9.03
C ILE A 170 20.76 -22.45 8.55
N GLU A 171 19.87 -22.86 9.44
CA GLU A 171 18.45 -23.12 9.12
C GLU A 171 17.72 -21.83 8.72
N ASN A 172 17.85 -20.77 9.52
CA ASN A 172 17.29 -19.47 9.18
C ASN A 172 17.93 -18.90 7.91
N MET A 173 19.24 -19.08 7.72
CA MET A 173 19.91 -18.66 6.49
C MET A 173 19.42 -19.43 5.26
N LYS A 174 19.14 -20.74 5.36
CA LYS A 174 18.54 -21.52 4.26
C LYS A 174 17.15 -21.01 3.89
N LYS A 175 16.29 -20.75 4.88
CA LYS A 175 14.94 -20.20 4.69
C LYS A 175 14.99 -18.82 4.03
N LEU A 176 15.89 -17.97 4.52
CA LEU A 176 16.15 -16.64 3.97
C LEU A 176 16.63 -16.73 2.51
N ASN A 177 17.67 -17.52 2.26
CA ASN A 177 18.25 -17.68 0.94
C ASN A 177 17.22 -18.23 -0.06
N GLU A 178 16.44 -19.25 0.27
CA GLU A 178 15.42 -19.77 -0.66
C GLU A 178 14.44 -18.67 -1.10
N ALA A 179 13.90 -17.90 -0.14
CA ALA A 179 13.02 -16.77 -0.45
C ALA A 179 13.72 -15.71 -1.31
N TYR A 180 14.96 -15.34 -0.95
CA TYR A 180 15.76 -14.38 -1.70
C TYR A 180 16.04 -14.83 -3.14
N GLN A 181 16.41 -16.10 -3.36
CA GLN A 181 16.68 -16.65 -4.69
C GLN A 181 15.42 -16.70 -5.56
N ILE A 182 14.25 -17.04 -4.98
CA ILE A 182 12.96 -17.00 -5.69
C ILE A 182 12.66 -15.56 -6.14
N LEU A 183 12.75 -14.59 -5.22
CA LEU A 183 12.46 -13.19 -5.50
C LEU A 183 13.41 -12.63 -6.56
N GLN A 184 14.71 -12.86 -6.43
CA GLN A 184 15.70 -12.39 -7.40
C GLN A 184 15.47 -12.99 -8.79
N THR A 185 15.14 -14.28 -8.87
CA THR A 185 14.84 -14.93 -10.16
C THR A 185 13.57 -14.34 -10.79
N ALA A 186 12.52 -14.11 -10.00
CA ALA A 186 11.29 -13.49 -10.47
C ALA A 186 11.50 -12.04 -10.92
N LEU A 187 12.27 -11.25 -10.17
CA LEU A 187 12.63 -9.88 -10.52
C LEU A 187 13.44 -9.81 -11.82
N LYS A 188 14.37 -10.75 -12.01
CA LYS A 188 15.17 -10.86 -13.24
C LYS A 188 14.30 -11.14 -14.47
N ASN A 189 13.29 -12.00 -14.32
CA ASN A 189 12.37 -12.33 -15.41
C ASN A 189 11.29 -11.26 -15.63
N GLY A 190 11.04 -10.42 -14.62
CA GLY A 190 9.99 -9.42 -14.59
C GLY A 190 8.67 -10.01 -14.08
N LEU A 191 8.06 -9.34 -13.11
CA LEU A 191 6.81 -9.79 -12.50
C LEU A 191 5.66 -9.79 -13.52
N PRO A 192 4.72 -10.74 -13.44
CA PRO A 192 3.53 -10.74 -14.27
C PRO A 192 2.54 -9.64 -13.81
N ALA A 193 1.55 -9.32 -14.65
CA ALA A 193 0.47 -8.41 -14.25
C ALA A 193 -0.39 -9.06 -13.14
N LEU A 194 -1.08 -8.27 -12.32
CA LEU A 194 -1.79 -8.78 -11.14
C LEU A 194 -2.87 -9.83 -11.45
N LYS A 195 -3.52 -9.74 -12.61
CA LYS A 195 -4.52 -10.73 -13.06
C LYS A 195 -3.91 -12.10 -13.41
N GLU A 196 -2.61 -12.14 -13.71
CA GLU A 196 -1.91 -13.36 -14.13
C GLU A 196 -1.41 -14.11 -12.89
N ASN A 197 -2.26 -15.00 -12.36
CA ASN A 197 -2.01 -15.70 -11.10
C ASN A 197 -1.40 -17.10 -11.28
N ASN A 198 -1.23 -17.59 -12.52
CA ASN A 198 -0.84 -18.96 -12.84
C ASN A 198 0.55 -19.12 -13.46
N GLY A 199 1.29 -18.03 -13.56
CA GLY A 199 2.68 -18.07 -14.02
C GLY A 199 3.57 -18.90 -13.09
N LYS A 200 4.71 -19.30 -13.63
CA LYS A 200 5.68 -20.15 -12.97
C LYS A 200 7.09 -19.79 -13.38
N VAL A 201 8.02 -19.92 -12.44
CA VAL A 201 9.45 -19.75 -12.64
C VAL A 201 10.21 -20.96 -12.09
N ASN A 202 11.32 -21.31 -12.74
CA ASN A 202 12.23 -22.32 -12.23
C ASN A 202 13.40 -21.62 -11.54
N VAL A 203 13.73 -22.08 -10.34
CA VAL A 203 14.76 -21.47 -9.49
C VAL A 203 15.83 -22.51 -9.23
N THR A 204 17.10 -22.10 -9.32
CA THR A 204 18.24 -22.97 -8.98
C THR A 204 19.23 -22.18 -8.15
N TYR A 205 19.62 -22.72 -7.01
CA TYR A 205 20.62 -22.14 -6.15
C TYR A 205 21.49 -23.21 -5.49
N THR A 206 22.67 -22.80 -5.05
CA THR A 206 23.68 -23.70 -4.51
C THR A 206 24.25 -23.17 -3.21
N TYR A 207 24.66 -24.09 -2.34
CA TYR A 207 25.47 -23.78 -1.17
C TYR A 207 26.48 -24.89 -0.92
N THR A 208 27.60 -24.56 -0.27
CA THR A 208 28.68 -25.51 -0.01
C THR A 208 29.00 -25.61 1.48
N CYS A 209 29.39 -26.80 1.94
CA CYS A 209 29.85 -27.04 3.31
C CYS A 209 31.27 -27.59 3.31
N SER A 210 32.14 -26.95 4.09
CA SER A 210 33.50 -27.42 4.37
C SER A 210 33.82 -27.32 5.86
N GLY A 211 34.96 -27.90 6.25
CA GLY A 211 35.42 -27.91 7.64
C GLY A 211 34.98 -29.15 8.44
N GLN A 212 35.82 -29.56 9.39
CA GLN A 212 35.58 -30.77 10.19
C GLN A 212 34.32 -30.59 11.04
N GLY A 213 33.44 -31.59 11.03
CA GLY A 213 32.21 -31.59 11.81
C GLY A 213 31.06 -30.76 11.22
N ASN A 214 31.20 -30.23 10.00
CA ASN A 214 30.13 -29.51 9.33
C ASN A 214 29.06 -30.47 8.78
N ASN A 215 27.89 -30.48 9.41
CA ASN A 215 26.75 -31.34 9.05
C ASN A 215 25.62 -30.58 8.30
N ASN A 216 25.85 -29.34 7.87
CA ASN A 216 24.82 -28.53 7.22
C ASN A 216 24.43 -29.03 5.81
N CYS A 217 25.25 -29.88 5.21
CA CYS A 217 25.03 -30.50 3.89
C CYS A 217 24.62 -31.98 3.97
N ASP A 218 24.20 -32.45 5.15
CA ASP A 218 23.89 -33.86 5.38
C ASP A 218 22.51 -34.31 4.84
N ALA A 219 21.85 -33.48 4.02
CA ALA A 219 20.56 -33.79 3.39
C ALA A 219 20.59 -35.11 2.59
N LEU A 220 21.76 -35.49 2.05
CA LEU A 220 22.03 -36.75 1.36
C LEU A 220 23.20 -37.49 2.00
N LYS A 221 23.21 -37.58 3.34
CA LYS A 221 24.33 -38.17 4.10
C LYS A 221 24.73 -39.57 3.65
N ASP A 222 23.79 -40.36 3.13
CA ASP A 222 23.99 -41.75 2.72
C ASP A 222 24.51 -41.87 1.26
N ASP A 223 24.34 -40.82 0.44
CA ASP A 223 24.78 -40.74 -0.97
C ASP A 223 25.43 -39.37 -1.29
N ARG A 224 26.38 -38.93 -0.46
CA ARG A 224 26.93 -37.54 -0.55
C ARG A 224 27.58 -37.20 -1.88
N ASN A 225 28.14 -38.18 -2.59
CA ASN A 225 28.86 -37.96 -3.84
C ASN A 225 28.07 -38.49 -5.05
N GLY A 226 27.36 -37.60 -5.75
CA GLY A 226 26.55 -37.97 -6.91
C GLY A 226 25.11 -38.40 -6.56
N GLY A 227 24.75 -38.41 -5.27
CA GLY A 227 23.38 -38.62 -4.86
C GLY A 227 22.46 -37.48 -5.31
N SER A 228 21.25 -37.87 -5.69
CA SER A 228 20.16 -36.94 -5.90
C SER A 228 18.92 -37.50 -5.24
N LYS A 229 18.20 -36.64 -4.53
CA LYS A 229 16.88 -36.94 -4.01
C LYS A 229 15.91 -35.97 -4.64
N THR A 230 14.88 -36.52 -5.26
CA THR A 230 13.67 -35.75 -5.51
C THR A 230 12.92 -35.80 -4.20
N GLU A 231 12.85 -34.66 -3.51
CA GLU A 231 12.09 -34.61 -2.27
C GLU A 231 10.63 -34.33 -2.58
N THR A 232 9.79 -35.29 -2.19
CA THR A 232 8.36 -35.12 -1.96
C THR A 232 8.17 -35.46 -0.49
N GLN A 233 8.44 -34.52 0.43
CA GLN A 233 8.45 -34.81 1.87
C GLN A 233 7.04 -34.81 2.47
N THR A 234 6.80 -35.79 3.33
CA THR A 234 5.58 -35.98 4.13
C THR A 234 5.68 -35.19 5.44
N ILE A 235 4.70 -34.35 5.73
CA ILE A 235 4.40 -33.86 7.09
C ILE A 235 3.03 -34.46 7.45
N ASP A 236 2.94 -35.20 8.56
CA ASP A 236 1.74 -35.88 9.07
C ASP A 236 1.08 -36.93 8.16
N GLY A 237 1.85 -37.86 7.61
CA GLY A 237 1.30 -39.10 7.01
C GLY A 237 0.49 -38.92 5.72
N LYS A 238 0.59 -37.78 5.03
CA LYS A 238 -0.02 -37.53 3.71
C LYS A 238 1.04 -36.99 2.74
N THR A 239 1.05 -37.48 1.51
CA THR A 239 1.99 -37.07 0.43
C THR A 239 1.94 -35.55 0.22
N VAL A 240 3.05 -34.82 0.39
CA VAL A 240 3.09 -33.36 0.19
C VAL A 240 4.18 -32.95 -0.81
N THR A 241 3.73 -32.29 -1.86
CA THR A 241 4.52 -31.40 -2.70
C THR A 241 4.83 -30.12 -1.94
N GLN A 242 6.02 -29.50 -2.09
CA GLN A 242 6.27 -28.21 -1.43
C GLN A 242 5.15 -27.24 -1.84
N THR A 243 4.37 -26.79 -0.86
CA THR A 243 3.21 -25.95 -1.10
C THR A 243 3.64 -24.51 -0.94
N ILE A 244 3.99 -23.85 -2.04
CA ILE A 244 4.24 -22.41 -2.07
C ILE A 244 2.93 -21.75 -2.47
N ASP A 245 2.34 -20.94 -1.58
CA ASP A 245 1.06 -20.25 -1.82
C ASP A 245 -0.07 -21.21 -2.26
N GLY A 246 -0.20 -22.36 -1.58
CA GLY A 246 -1.22 -23.37 -1.93
C GLY A 246 -0.92 -24.18 -3.20
N LYS A 247 0.21 -23.94 -3.89
CA LYS A 247 0.59 -24.62 -5.13
C LYS A 247 1.75 -25.59 -4.95
N THR A 248 1.63 -26.71 -5.67
CA THR A 248 2.59 -27.82 -5.73
C THR A 248 3.86 -27.43 -6.52
N VAL A 249 5.01 -27.40 -5.84
CA VAL A 249 6.36 -27.18 -6.40
C VAL A 249 7.21 -28.44 -6.25
N THR A 250 7.95 -28.80 -7.30
CA THR A 250 8.84 -29.98 -7.28
C THR A 250 10.27 -29.54 -7.00
N THR A 251 10.88 -30.08 -5.94
CA THR A 251 12.24 -29.73 -5.53
C THR A 251 13.18 -30.92 -5.71
N LYS A 252 14.20 -30.72 -6.54
CA LYS A 252 15.30 -31.68 -6.73
C LYS A 252 16.53 -31.18 -6.00
N ILE A 253 17.01 -31.98 -5.05
CA ILE A 253 18.23 -31.73 -4.30
C ILE A 253 19.30 -32.68 -4.81
N SER A 254 20.47 -32.14 -5.14
CA SER A 254 21.64 -32.91 -5.61
C SER A 254 22.85 -32.58 -4.77
N SER A 255 23.69 -33.58 -4.48
CA SER A 255 24.91 -33.42 -3.70
C SER A 255 26.13 -33.90 -4.48
N LYS A 256 27.23 -33.14 -4.38
CA LYS A 256 28.51 -33.46 -4.97
C LYS A 256 29.63 -33.19 -3.97
N VAL A 257 30.52 -34.16 -3.77
CA VAL A 257 31.73 -33.96 -2.97
C VAL A 257 32.88 -33.58 -3.90
N VAL A 258 33.59 -32.51 -3.58
CA VAL A 258 34.77 -32.03 -4.30
C VAL A 258 35.97 -32.16 -3.39
N ASP A 259 36.98 -32.92 -3.83
CA ASP A 259 38.21 -33.12 -3.07
C ASP A 259 39.12 -31.87 -3.11
N SER A 260 39.89 -31.67 -2.03
CA SER A 260 40.89 -30.60 -1.90
C SER A 260 41.92 -30.56 -3.05
N ARG A 261 42.21 -31.71 -3.66
CA ARG A 261 43.17 -31.87 -4.77
C ARG A 261 42.48 -32.01 -6.13
N ALA A 262 41.15 -31.88 -6.20
CA ALA A 262 40.42 -31.96 -7.45
C ALA A 262 40.86 -30.84 -8.42
N SER A 263 41.04 -31.18 -9.69
CA SER A 263 41.39 -30.20 -10.72
C SER A 263 40.35 -29.08 -10.78
N GLY A 264 40.80 -27.83 -10.66
CA GLY A 264 39.94 -26.64 -10.65
C GLY A 264 39.44 -26.20 -9.28
N ASN A 265 39.69 -26.95 -8.20
CA ASN A 265 39.38 -26.52 -6.84
C ASN A 265 40.44 -25.51 -6.33
N THR A 266 40.08 -24.22 -6.32
CA THR A 266 40.96 -23.14 -5.84
C THR A 266 40.89 -22.89 -4.34
N SER A 267 40.00 -23.57 -3.61
CA SER A 267 39.84 -23.41 -2.16
C SER A 267 40.84 -24.24 -1.35
N HIS A 268 41.49 -25.23 -1.98
CA HIS A 268 42.42 -26.18 -1.36
C HIS A 268 41.86 -26.94 -0.14
N VAL A 269 40.54 -26.97 0.02
CA VAL A 269 39.82 -27.76 1.02
C VAL A 269 38.78 -28.64 0.33
N SER A 270 38.50 -29.81 0.91
CA SER A 270 37.39 -30.64 0.44
C SER A 270 36.07 -30.04 0.92
N TYR A 271 35.06 -30.06 0.05
CA TYR A 271 33.74 -29.53 0.37
C TYR A 271 32.61 -30.35 -0.27
N THR A 272 31.43 -30.25 0.31
CA THR A 272 30.19 -30.78 -0.26
C THR A 272 29.39 -29.63 -0.86
N GLU A 273 29.01 -29.73 -2.12
CA GLU A 273 28.12 -28.81 -2.81
C GLU A 273 26.71 -29.37 -2.88
N ILE A 274 25.73 -28.59 -2.43
CA ILE A 274 24.31 -28.89 -2.58
C ILE A 274 23.73 -27.98 -3.65
N THR A 275 23.02 -28.57 -4.61
CA THR A 275 22.24 -27.86 -5.62
C THR A 275 20.76 -28.12 -5.39
N ASN A 276 20.00 -27.05 -5.23
CA ASN A 276 18.54 -27.09 -5.12
C ASN A 276 17.95 -26.56 -6.42
N LYS A 277 17.09 -27.36 -7.05
CA LYS A 277 16.35 -26.97 -8.24
C LYS A 277 14.85 -27.06 -7.92
N LEU A 278 14.19 -25.92 -7.91
CA LEU A 278 12.75 -25.79 -7.69
C LEU A 278 12.09 -25.56 -9.05
N ASP A 279 11.32 -26.53 -9.51
CA ASP A 279 10.60 -26.47 -10.77
C ASP A 279 9.13 -26.09 -10.51
N GLY A 280 8.66 -25.07 -11.23
CA GLY A 280 7.27 -24.64 -11.19
C GLY A 280 6.89 -23.75 -10.00
N VAL A 281 7.82 -22.96 -9.48
CA VAL A 281 7.57 -21.98 -8.40
C VAL A 281 6.55 -20.93 -8.89
N PRO A 282 5.50 -20.61 -8.13
CA PRO A 282 4.54 -19.58 -8.55
C PRO A 282 5.18 -18.19 -8.53
N ASP A 283 4.94 -17.41 -9.58
CA ASP A 283 5.43 -16.02 -9.72
C ASP A 283 4.30 -14.98 -9.63
N SER A 284 3.12 -15.39 -9.13
CA SER A 284 2.01 -14.47 -8.89
C SER A 284 2.40 -13.41 -7.87
N ALA A 285 1.78 -12.22 -7.96
CA ALA A 285 2.00 -11.14 -6.99
C ALA A 285 1.84 -11.62 -5.54
N GLN A 286 0.82 -12.44 -5.26
CA GLN A 286 0.55 -13.00 -3.93
C GLN A 286 1.67 -13.93 -3.45
N ALA A 287 2.12 -14.85 -4.31
CA ALA A 287 3.19 -15.79 -3.96
C ALA A 287 4.52 -15.05 -3.71
N LEU A 288 4.86 -14.06 -4.54
CA LEU A 288 6.09 -13.29 -4.38
C LEU A 288 6.04 -12.38 -3.14
N LEU A 289 4.89 -11.77 -2.82
CA LEU A 289 4.72 -11.03 -1.56
C LEU A 289 4.85 -11.95 -0.33
N ALA A 290 4.41 -13.20 -0.42
CA ALA A 290 4.62 -14.19 0.65
C ALA A 290 6.11 -14.54 0.81
N GLN A 291 6.88 -14.61 -0.28
CA GLN A 291 8.34 -14.77 -0.21
C GLN A 291 9.03 -13.54 0.38
N ALA A 292 8.61 -12.33 -0.01
CA ALA A 292 9.11 -11.09 0.59
C ALA A 292 8.81 -11.01 2.10
N SER A 293 7.60 -11.43 2.50
CA SER A 293 7.21 -11.55 3.91
C SER A 293 8.09 -12.57 4.64
N THR A 294 8.34 -13.73 4.04
CA THR A 294 9.22 -14.77 4.59
C THR A 294 10.64 -14.24 4.80
N LEU A 295 11.19 -13.52 3.81
CA LEU A 295 12.50 -12.90 3.87
C LEU A 295 12.61 -11.92 5.05
N ILE A 296 11.74 -10.91 5.11
CA ILE A 296 11.84 -9.86 6.13
C ILE A 296 11.52 -10.38 7.53
N ASN A 297 10.56 -11.29 7.67
CA ASN A 297 10.19 -11.87 8.97
C ASN A 297 11.29 -12.79 9.50
N THR A 298 11.92 -13.59 8.64
CA THR A 298 13.06 -14.43 9.06
C THR A 298 14.20 -13.56 9.60
N ILE A 299 14.49 -12.42 8.95
CA ILE A 299 15.49 -11.46 9.45
C ILE A 299 15.09 -10.88 10.80
N ASN A 300 13.84 -10.43 10.94
CA ASN A 300 13.34 -9.81 12.16
C ASN A 300 13.29 -10.79 13.34
N GLU A 301 12.80 -12.01 13.13
CA GLU A 301 12.66 -13.06 14.15
C GLU A 301 14.03 -13.59 14.58
N ALA A 302 14.93 -13.86 13.62
CA ALA A 302 16.28 -14.31 13.94
C ALA A 302 17.10 -13.20 14.62
N CYS A 303 16.87 -11.94 14.25
CA CYS A 303 17.59 -10.75 14.72
C CYS A 303 19.09 -10.99 14.92
N PRO A 304 19.81 -11.43 13.87
CA PRO A 304 21.22 -11.79 14.00
C PRO A 304 22.08 -10.55 14.28
N TRP A 305 23.21 -10.77 14.92
CA TRP A 305 24.23 -9.75 15.09
C TRP A 305 24.78 -9.30 13.74
N PHE A 306 24.93 -7.99 13.56
CA PHE A 306 25.59 -7.40 12.40
C PHE A 306 26.65 -6.41 12.84
N MET A 307 27.63 -6.18 11.96
CA MET A 307 28.64 -5.14 12.14
C MET A 307 29.05 -4.56 10.79
N VAL A 308 28.88 -3.24 10.63
CA VAL A 308 29.30 -2.49 9.45
C VAL A 308 30.43 -1.52 9.80
N ASN A 309 31.32 -1.31 8.83
CA ASN A 309 32.37 -0.29 8.91
C ASN A 309 32.02 0.84 7.94
N ASN A 310 31.67 2.01 8.47
CA ASN A 310 31.39 3.20 7.67
C ASN A 310 32.66 3.66 6.96
N GLN A 311 32.55 3.95 5.66
CA GLN A 311 33.62 4.53 4.85
C GLN A 311 33.63 6.05 5.04
N SER A 312 34.82 6.66 5.08
CA SER A 312 34.97 8.09 5.39
C SER A 312 34.26 9.06 4.43
N ASN A 313 34.02 8.63 3.18
CA ASN A 313 33.41 9.45 2.12
C ASN A 313 32.07 8.87 1.60
N GLY A 314 31.49 7.90 2.31
CA GLY A 314 30.24 7.24 1.94
C GLY A 314 29.07 7.59 2.86
N PRO A 315 27.85 7.11 2.56
CA PRO A 315 26.74 7.19 3.50
C PRO A 315 27.10 6.45 4.80
N HIS A 316 26.72 7.02 5.94
CA HIS A 316 27.00 6.45 7.26
C HIS A 316 25.77 5.67 7.77
N MET A 317 25.97 4.40 8.06
CA MET A 317 24.97 3.57 8.71
C MET A 317 24.93 3.89 10.20
N ASN A 318 23.72 3.97 10.75
CA ASN A 318 23.48 4.16 12.18
C ASN A 318 22.28 3.30 12.62
N PRO A 319 22.44 2.37 13.56
CA PRO A 319 23.68 2.00 14.25
C PRO A 319 24.65 1.21 13.36
N THR A 320 25.93 1.16 13.75
CA THR A 320 26.96 0.39 13.01
C THR A 320 27.07 -1.06 13.46
N SER A 321 26.45 -1.45 14.57
CA SER A 321 26.44 -2.81 15.07
C SER A 321 25.28 -3.05 16.02
N GLY A 322 24.87 -4.30 16.18
CA GLY A 322 23.79 -4.74 17.06
C GLY A 322 23.06 -5.93 16.47
N GLY A 323 21.89 -6.29 17.00
CA GLY A 323 20.98 -7.19 16.30
C GLY A 323 20.28 -6.48 15.14
N LEU A 324 20.06 -7.14 14.00
CA LEU A 324 19.39 -6.54 12.84
C LEU A 324 17.99 -6.00 13.14
N CYS A 325 17.29 -6.55 14.14
CA CYS A 325 15.99 -6.02 14.56
C CYS A 325 16.05 -4.62 15.20
N VAL A 326 17.25 -4.03 15.34
CA VAL A 326 17.42 -2.61 15.70
C VAL A 326 16.89 -1.67 14.61
N PHE A 327 16.85 -2.11 13.35
CA PHE A 327 16.25 -1.40 12.21
C PHE A 327 14.71 -1.49 12.26
N LYS A 328 14.13 -1.14 13.40
CA LYS A 328 12.70 -1.35 13.69
C LYS A 328 11.81 -0.54 12.76
N GLU A 329 12.19 0.69 12.45
CA GLU A 329 11.41 1.57 11.56
C GLU A 329 11.42 1.04 10.13
N GLU A 330 12.60 0.66 9.63
CA GLU A 330 12.80 0.08 8.30
C GLU A 330 12.02 -1.24 8.14
N ILE A 331 12.18 -2.17 9.09
CA ILE A 331 11.51 -3.47 9.07
C ILE A 331 10.00 -3.28 9.17
N SER A 332 9.52 -2.42 10.07
CA SER A 332 8.07 -2.18 10.22
C SER A 332 7.47 -1.55 8.97
N ALA A 333 8.18 -0.62 8.32
CA ALA A 333 7.75 0.00 7.08
C ALA A 333 7.64 -1.05 5.96
N ILE A 334 8.67 -1.89 5.78
CA ILE A 334 8.67 -2.96 4.76
C ILE A 334 7.56 -3.99 5.03
N GLN A 335 7.38 -4.41 6.28
CA GLN A 335 6.29 -5.31 6.67
C GLN A 335 4.92 -4.71 6.38
N LYS A 336 4.72 -3.42 6.68
CA LYS A 336 3.48 -2.71 6.34
C LYS A 336 3.28 -2.64 4.83
N MET A 337 4.31 -2.30 4.06
CA MET A 337 4.25 -2.26 2.59
C MET A 337 3.83 -3.61 2.00
N ILE A 338 4.41 -4.70 2.49
CA ILE A 338 4.05 -6.06 2.05
C ILE A 338 2.60 -6.36 2.41
N THR A 339 2.16 -6.01 3.63
CA THR A 339 0.78 -6.25 4.09
C THR A 339 -0.23 -5.44 3.26
N ASP A 340 0.01 -4.15 3.06
CA ASP A 340 -0.85 -3.28 2.24
C ASP A 340 -0.89 -3.79 0.78
N ALA A 341 0.24 -4.24 0.24
CA ALA A 341 0.31 -4.82 -1.11
C ALA A 341 -0.44 -6.16 -1.20
N GLN A 342 -0.42 -7.00 -0.16
CA GLN A 342 -1.22 -8.23 -0.10
C GLN A 342 -2.72 -7.91 -0.08
N ASP A 343 -3.14 -6.95 0.75
CA ASP A 343 -4.52 -6.48 0.81
C ASP A 343 -5.01 -5.87 -0.50
N LEU A 344 -4.10 -5.18 -1.21
CA LEU A 344 -4.33 -4.64 -2.54
C LEU A 344 -4.53 -5.77 -3.56
N VAL A 345 -3.66 -6.78 -3.58
CA VAL A 345 -3.79 -7.93 -4.49
C VAL A 345 -5.09 -8.68 -4.24
N ASN A 346 -5.53 -8.81 -2.98
CA ASN A 346 -6.79 -9.46 -2.61
C ASN A 346 -8.01 -8.80 -3.29
N GLN A 347 -7.97 -7.49 -3.57
CA GLN A 347 -9.04 -6.78 -4.28
C GLN A 347 -9.21 -7.22 -5.74
N THR A 348 -8.18 -7.82 -6.35
CA THR A 348 -8.22 -8.31 -7.75
C THR A 348 -9.35 -9.32 -7.95
N SER A 349 -9.59 -10.19 -6.97
CA SER A 349 -10.66 -11.19 -7.01
C SER A 349 -12.06 -10.55 -7.02
N VAL A 350 -12.25 -9.47 -6.26
CA VAL A 350 -13.50 -8.70 -6.21
C VAL A 350 -13.78 -8.02 -7.55
N ILE A 351 -12.75 -7.41 -8.15
CA ILE A 351 -12.87 -6.76 -9.47
C ILE A 351 -13.22 -7.79 -10.55
N THR A 352 -12.50 -8.92 -10.57
CA THR A 352 -12.68 -9.97 -11.60
C THR A 352 -14.02 -10.69 -11.46
N SER A 353 -14.52 -10.87 -10.23
CA SER A 353 -15.84 -11.50 -10.02
C SER A 353 -17.01 -10.57 -10.38
N ASN A 354 -16.75 -9.27 -10.54
CA ASN A 354 -17.75 -8.25 -10.82
C ASN A 354 -17.37 -7.48 -12.09
N GLU A 355 -17.20 -8.17 -13.22
CA GLU A 355 -16.88 -7.51 -14.49
C GLU A 355 -18.01 -6.60 -14.98
N GLN A 356 -17.64 -5.53 -15.69
CA GLN A 356 -18.56 -4.48 -16.13
C GLN A 356 -18.91 -4.55 -17.62
N SER A 357 -18.68 -5.69 -18.27
CA SER A 357 -18.81 -5.89 -19.73
C SER A 357 -20.27 -5.94 -20.23
N ALA A 358 -21.21 -6.38 -19.39
CA ALA A 358 -22.62 -6.44 -19.75
C ALA A 358 -23.24 -5.03 -19.86
N GLN A 359 -23.96 -4.79 -20.96
CA GLN A 359 -24.70 -3.54 -21.20
C GLN A 359 -26.03 -3.53 -20.45
N VAL A 360 -26.43 -2.35 -20.00
CA VAL A 360 -27.68 -2.03 -19.31
C VAL A 360 -28.67 -1.42 -20.29
N GLY A 361 -29.92 -1.81 -20.19
CA GLY A 361 -30.97 -1.38 -21.12
C GLY A 361 -31.07 -2.25 -22.36
N GLY A 362 -32.23 -2.19 -23.02
CA GLY A 362 -32.57 -3.02 -24.18
C GLY A 362 -33.89 -2.58 -24.79
N ASN A 363 -34.70 -3.51 -25.28
CA ASN A 363 -35.97 -3.18 -25.95
C ASN A 363 -37.08 -2.62 -25.03
N LYS A 364 -36.89 -2.65 -23.71
CA LYS A 364 -37.81 -2.03 -22.73
C LYS A 364 -37.15 -0.83 -22.05
N PRO A 365 -37.92 0.21 -21.66
CA PRO A 365 -37.40 1.29 -20.84
C PRO A 365 -36.81 0.76 -19.54
N PHE A 366 -35.64 1.27 -19.17
CA PHE A 366 -34.95 0.89 -17.93
C PHE A 366 -35.68 1.45 -16.71
N ASN A 367 -35.98 0.58 -15.75
CA ASN A 367 -36.55 0.96 -14.47
C ASN A 367 -35.53 0.77 -13.34
N PRO A 368 -34.97 1.84 -12.75
CA PRO A 368 -33.93 1.75 -11.71
C PRO A 368 -34.41 1.08 -10.41
N PHE A 369 -35.73 0.96 -10.18
CA PHE A 369 -36.26 0.26 -9.00
C PHE A 369 -36.23 -1.28 -9.15
N THR A 370 -36.19 -1.80 -10.38
CA THR A 370 -36.35 -3.25 -10.62
C THR A 370 -35.25 -3.85 -11.50
N ASP A 371 -34.65 -3.07 -12.39
CA ASP A 371 -33.69 -3.54 -13.40
C ASP A 371 -32.22 -3.31 -12.98
N ALA A 372 -31.97 -2.94 -11.73
CA ALA A 372 -30.66 -2.51 -11.22
C ALA A 372 -29.89 -3.57 -10.43
N SER A 373 -30.17 -4.87 -10.60
CA SER A 373 -29.50 -5.94 -9.84
C SER A 373 -27.98 -5.98 -10.02
N PHE A 374 -27.48 -5.49 -11.17
CA PHE A 374 -26.04 -5.36 -11.45
C PHE A 374 -25.34 -4.31 -10.56
N ALA A 375 -26.08 -3.39 -9.95
CA ALA A 375 -25.52 -2.26 -9.21
C ALA A 375 -24.71 -2.69 -7.99
N GLN A 376 -25.09 -3.80 -7.34
CA GLN A 376 -24.32 -4.33 -6.22
C GLN A 376 -22.90 -4.75 -6.63
N GLY A 377 -22.78 -5.43 -7.78
CA GLY A 377 -21.48 -5.83 -8.32
C GLY A 377 -20.68 -4.64 -8.85
N MET A 378 -21.35 -3.68 -9.49
CA MET A 378 -20.73 -2.41 -9.91
C MET A 378 -20.16 -1.63 -8.72
N LEU A 379 -20.89 -1.55 -7.61
CA LEU A 379 -20.45 -0.88 -6.39
C LEU A 379 -19.25 -1.60 -5.77
N ALA A 380 -19.31 -2.93 -5.65
CA ALA A 380 -18.21 -3.74 -5.13
C ALA A 380 -16.93 -3.58 -5.98
N ASN A 381 -17.08 -3.54 -7.31
CA ASN A 381 -15.96 -3.32 -8.22
C ASN A 381 -15.34 -1.92 -8.02
N ALA A 382 -16.15 -0.86 -8.02
CA ALA A 382 -15.67 0.51 -7.83
C ALA A 382 -14.97 0.70 -6.48
N GLN A 383 -15.55 0.18 -5.39
CA GLN A 383 -14.95 0.23 -4.06
C GLN A 383 -13.64 -0.55 -3.98
N ALA A 384 -13.55 -1.72 -4.63
CA ALA A 384 -12.32 -2.50 -4.70
C ALA A 384 -11.21 -1.74 -5.44
N GLN A 385 -11.52 -1.10 -6.57
CA GLN A 385 -10.55 -0.27 -7.30
C GLN A 385 -10.08 0.94 -6.48
N ALA A 386 -11.00 1.66 -5.83
CA ALA A 386 -10.66 2.78 -4.96
C ALA A 386 -9.76 2.34 -3.79
N LYS A 387 -10.07 1.19 -3.17
CA LYS A 387 -9.25 0.61 -2.10
C LYS A 387 -7.85 0.22 -2.61
N MET A 388 -7.73 -0.37 -3.81
CA MET A 388 -6.43 -0.67 -4.41
C MET A 388 -5.57 0.57 -4.59
N LEU A 389 -6.15 1.66 -5.10
CA LEU A 389 -5.43 2.93 -5.29
C LEU A 389 -4.95 3.52 -3.98
N ASN A 390 -5.81 3.52 -2.96
CA ASN A 390 -5.45 4.01 -1.63
C ASN A 390 -4.32 3.17 -1.00
N LEU A 391 -4.38 1.85 -1.12
CA LEU A 391 -3.31 0.97 -0.63
C LEU A 391 -2.01 1.17 -1.41
N ALA A 392 -2.07 1.37 -2.74
CA ALA A 392 -0.90 1.66 -3.55
C ALA A 392 -0.21 2.95 -3.11
N GLU A 393 -0.99 3.99 -2.81
CA GLU A 393 -0.49 5.24 -2.24
C GLU A 393 0.16 5.03 -0.87
N GLN A 394 -0.47 4.28 0.03
CA GLN A 394 0.10 3.96 1.35
C GLN A 394 1.44 3.23 1.25
N VAL A 395 1.58 2.27 0.33
CA VAL A 395 2.84 1.56 0.07
C VAL A 395 3.94 2.54 -0.35
N GLY A 396 3.63 3.48 -1.25
CA GLY A 396 4.57 4.52 -1.68
C GLY A 396 4.96 5.45 -0.54
N GLN A 397 3.99 5.92 0.24
CA GLN A 397 4.19 6.85 1.36
C GLN A 397 5.05 6.26 2.48
N ALA A 398 4.96 4.94 2.72
CA ALA A 398 5.69 4.26 3.79
C ALA A 398 7.22 4.31 3.64
N ILE A 399 7.72 4.47 2.40
CA ILE A 399 9.15 4.49 2.10
C ILE A 399 9.61 5.79 1.42
N ASN A 400 8.70 6.74 1.18
CA ASN A 400 9.02 7.98 0.50
C ASN A 400 9.95 8.87 1.37
N PRO A 401 11.19 9.15 0.94
CA PRO A 401 12.16 9.95 1.70
C PRO A 401 11.68 11.34 2.13
N ASP A 402 10.72 11.92 1.42
CA ASP A 402 10.14 13.23 1.76
C ASP A 402 9.32 13.19 3.04
N ASN A 403 8.76 12.02 3.38
CA ASN A 403 7.96 11.80 4.59
C ASN A 403 8.79 11.20 5.74
N LEU A 404 10.04 10.82 5.50
CA LEU A 404 10.91 10.20 6.49
C LEU A 404 11.82 11.23 7.17
N THR A 405 12.32 10.89 8.36
CA THR A 405 13.30 11.71 9.09
C THR A 405 14.39 10.82 9.71
N GLY A 406 15.44 11.44 10.25
CA GLY A 406 16.45 10.75 11.06
C GLY A 406 17.21 9.63 10.35
N SER A 407 17.52 8.57 11.10
CA SER A 407 18.26 7.39 10.61
C SER A 407 17.51 6.66 9.50
N PHE A 408 16.18 6.59 9.57
CA PHE A 408 15.39 5.90 8.55
C PHE A 408 15.46 6.59 7.19
N LYS A 409 15.34 7.93 7.14
CA LYS A 409 15.56 8.69 5.90
C LYS A 409 16.96 8.44 5.32
N ASN A 410 17.98 8.41 6.19
CA ASN A 410 19.35 8.15 5.78
C ASN A 410 19.54 6.72 5.26
N PHE A 411 18.89 5.73 5.88
CA PHE A 411 18.89 4.35 5.42
C PHE A 411 18.30 4.25 4.01
N VAL A 412 17.15 4.88 3.79
CA VAL A 412 16.48 4.84 2.48
C VAL A 412 17.33 5.52 1.41
N THR A 413 17.71 6.77 1.63
CA THR A 413 18.42 7.58 0.61
C THR A 413 19.87 7.17 0.40
N GLY A 414 20.55 6.76 1.47
CA GLY A 414 21.98 6.41 1.43
C GLY A 414 22.24 4.97 1.01
N PHE A 415 21.30 4.04 1.22
CA PHE A 415 21.54 2.61 1.05
C PHE A 415 20.44 1.93 0.22
N LEU A 416 19.22 1.88 0.72
CA LEU A 416 18.13 1.09 0.12
C LEU A 416 17.78 1.53 -1.31
N ALA A 417 17.73 2.84 -1.55
CA ALA A 417 17.36 3.43 -2.82
C ALA A 417 18.54 3.56 -3.79
N THR A 418 19.68 2.93 -3.50
CA THR A 418 20.92 3.09 -4.27
C THR A 418 21.34 1.83 -5.03
N CYS A 419 22.08 2.02 -6.12
CA CYS A 419 22.77 0.95 -6.86
C CYS A 419 23.86 1.49 -7.81
N ASN A 420 23.69 2.73 -8.28
CA ASN A 420 24.62 3.37 -9.21
C ASN A 420 25.73 4.19 -8.53
N ASN A 421 25.82 4.13 -7.20
CA ASN A 421 26.87 4.83 -6.46
C ASN A 421 28.25 4.28 -6.84
N PRO A 422 29.33 5.08 -6.74
CA PRO A 422 30.69 4.60 -6.96
C PRO A 422 30.98 3.36 -6.10
N SER A 423 31.54 2.33 -6.73
CA SER A 423 31.89 1.06 -6.09
C SER A 423 32.83 1.27 -4.90
N ILE A 424 32.40 0.83 -3.72
CA ILE A 424 33.23 0.79 -2.50
C ILE A 424 34.18 -0.43 -2.45
N ALA A 425 34.14 -1.31 -3.46
CA ALA A 425 35.11 -2.39 -3.58
C ALA A 425 36.37 -2.01 -4.38
N GLY A 426 36.48 -0.76 -4.85
CA GLY A 426 37.67 -0.27 -5.56
C GLY A 426 37.74 -0.70 -7.03
N THR A 427 36.60 -0.99 -7.67
CA THR A 427 36.56 -1.45 -9.08
C THR A 427 36.41 -0.34 -10.12
N GLY A 428 36.29 0.93 -9.70
CA GLY A 428 36.12 2.07 -10.62
C GLY A 428 34.75 2.15 -11.32
N GLY A 429 33.81 1.24 -11.02
CA GLY A 429 32.45 1.19 -11.55
C GLY A 429 31.36 1.55 -10.52
N THR A 430 30.12 1.13 -10.78
CA THR A 430 28.96 1.33 -9.87
C THR A 430 28.80 0.20 -8.85
N GLN A 431 28.00 0.42 -7.82
CA GLN A 431 27.73 -0.53 -6.72
C GLN A 431 26.85 -1.73 -7.13
N GLY A 432 26.18 -1.72 -8.29
CA GLY A 432 25.58 -2.94 -8.80
C GLY A 432 24.96 -2.84 -10.18
N SER A 433 24.14 -3.85 -10.49
CA SER A 433 23.56 -4.17 -11.80
C SER A 433 22.03 -4.16 -11.76
N SER A 434 21.38 -4.50 -12.88
CA SER A 434 19.93 -4.65 -12.96
C SER A 434 19.34 -5.61 -11.90
N PRO A 435 18.07 -5.43 -11.50
CA PRO A 435 17.35 -6.27 -10.54
C PRO A 435 17.52 -7.76 -10.81
N GLY A 436 17.59 -8.55 -9.74
CA GLY A 436 17.79 -9.99 -9.85
C GLY A 436 19.22 -10.40 -10.27
N THR A 437 20.19 -9.48 -10.22
CA THR A 437 21.60 -9.78 -10.48
C THR A 437 22.45 -9.39 -9.27
N VAL A 438 23.13 -10.37 -8.69
CA VAL A 438 24.09 -10.18 -7.60
C VAL A 438 25.50 -10.10 -8.18
N THR A 439 26.26 -9.09 -7.77
CA THR A 439 27.66 -8.90 -8.15
C THR A 439 28.51 -8.75 -6.90
N THR A 440 29.84 -8.74 -7.06
CA THR A 440 30.76 -8.44 -5.96
C THR A 440 30.60 -7.03 -5.40
N GLN A 441 29.79 -6.18 -6.03
CA GLN A 441 29.55 -4.80 -5.60
C GLN A 441 28.24 -4.61 -4.85
N THR A 442 27.28 -5.54 -4.99
CA THR A 442 25.88 -5.36 -4.56
C THR A 442 25.76 -5.01 -3.08
N PHE A 443 26.67 -5.51 -2.23
CA PHE A 443 26.64 -5.28 -0.80
C PHE A 443 26.59 -3.79 -0.42
N ALA A 444 25.91 -3.49 0.69
CA ALA A 444 25.70 -2.13 1.20
C ALA A 444 24.91 -1.20 0.25
N SER A 445 24.18 -1.75 -0.73
CA SER A 445 23.20 -1.01 -1.53
C SER A 445 21.96 -1.85 -1.78
N GLY A 446 20.83 -1.21 -2.03
CA GLY A 446 19.59 -1.94 -2.29
C GLY A 446 19.61 -2.70 -3.62
N CYS A 447 20.12 -2.10 -4.71
CA CYS A 447 20.17 -2.71 -6.04
C CYS A 447 18.90 -3.46 -6.48
N ALA A 448 17.76 -2.90 -6.11
CA ALA A 448 16.43 -3.42 -6.42
C ALA A 448 15.53 -2.33 -7.05
N TYR A 449 16.11 -1.25 -7.60
CA TYR A 449 15.34 -0.15 -8.21
C TYR A 449 14.26 0.48 -7.32
N VAL A 450 14.50 0.59 -6.00
CA VAL A 450 13.53 1.18 -5.05
C VAL A 450 13.20 2.63 -5.43
N GLU A 451 14.21 3.47 -5.73
CA GLU A 451 14.00 4.87 -6.16
C GLU A 451 13.14 4.95 -7.43
N GLN A 452 13.57 4.26 -8.50
CA GLN A 452 12.87 4.27 -9.78
C GLN A 452 11.43 3.73 -9.66
N THR A 453 11.22 2.67 -8.88
CA THR A 453 9.90 2.08 -8.67
C THR A 453 8.99 3.05 -7.92
N LEU A 454 9.51 3.75 -6.89
CA LEU A 454 8.77 4.79 -6.19
C LEU A 454 8.41 5.97 -7.12
N THR A 455 9.34 6.41 -7.96
CA THR A 455 9.06 7.45 -8.97
C THR A 455 7.98 7.00 -9.94
N ASN A 456 8.05 5.77 -10.45
CA ASN A 456 7.04 5.22 -11.35
C ASN A 456 5.67 5.13 -10.67
N LEU A 457 5.62 4.66 -9.42
CA LEU A 457 4.39 4.61 -8.63
C LEU A 457 3.75 6.00 -8.49
N ASN A 458 4.54 7.01 -8.12
CA ASN A 458 4.04 8.38 -7.97
C ASN A 458 3.51 8.95 -9.30
N ASN A 459 4.23 8.70 -10.40
CA ASN A 459 3.81 9.12 -11.73
C ASN A 459 2.51 8.42 -12.15
N ASP A 460 2.41 7.11 -11.90
CA ASP A 460 1.22 6.32 -12.21
C ASP A 460 0.02 6.80 -11.40
N ILE A 461 0.17 7.06 -10.09
CA ILE A 461 -0.89 7.62 -9.25
C ILE A 461 -1.35 8.98 -9.77
N ALA A 462 -0.41 9.87 -10.11
CA ALA A 462 -0.71 11.18 -10.65
C ALA A 462 -1.47 11.09 -11.99
N HIS A 463 -1.03 10.20 -12.89
CA HIS A 463 -1.70 9.97 -14.17
C HIS A 463 -3.06 9.30 -14.02
N PHE A 464 -3.25 8.48 -12.98
CA PHE A 464 -4.53 7.84 -12.66
C PHE A 464 -5.58 8.81 -12.12
N GLY A 465 -5.23 10.07 -11.81
CA GLY A 465 -6.12 11.05 -11.19
C GLY A 465 -7.45 11.27 -11.95
N THR A 466 -7.43 11.22 -13.29
CA THR A 466 -8.67 11.31 -14.09
C THR A 466 -9.57 10.09 -13.90
N ARG A 467 -8.98 8.89 -13.75
CA ARG A 467 -9.70 7.64 -13.51
C ARG A 467 -10.24 7.53 -12.09
N VAL A 468 -9.62 8.19 -11.11
CA VAL A 468 -10.17 8.28 -9.74
C VAL A 468 -11.55 8.92 -9.76
N GLN A 469 -11.74 9.99 -10.53
CA GLN A 469 -13.04 10.64 -10.67
C GLN A 469 -14.08 9.71 -11.33
N GLN A 470 -13.67 8.94 -12.34
CA GLN A 470 -14.54 7.96 -12.99
C GLN A 470 -14.95 6.83 -12.04
N ILE A 471 -14.01 6.31 -11.24
CA ILE A 471 -14.29 5.28 -10.22
C ILE A 471 -15.25 5.83 -9.16
N GLN A 472 -15.07 7.07 -8.71
CA GLN A 472 -15.96 7.71 -7.75
C GLN A 472 -17.37 7.88 -8.33
N GLN A 473 -17.48 8.37 -9.57
CA GLN A 473 -18.77 8.50 -10.26
C GLN A 473 -19.47 7.14 -10.40
N ALA A 474 -18.71 6.07 -10.70
CA ALA A 474 -19.24 4.72 -10.74
C ALA A 474 -19.74 4.24 -9.39
N ALA A 475 -19.01 4.52 -8.31
CA ALA A 475 -19.43 4.19 -6.95
C ALA A 475 -20.72 4.95 -6.56
N ASP A 476 -20.81 6.25 -6.87
CA ASP A 476 -21.96 7.08 -6.53
C ASP A 476 -23.24 6.65 -7.29
N ILE A 477 -23.11 6.34 -8.59
CA ILE A 477 -24.21 5.82 -9.40
C ILE A 477 -24.62 4.42 -8.91
N ALA A 478 -23.66 3.55 -8.61
CA ALA A 478 -23.95 2.20 -8.13
C ALA A 478 -24.61 2.21 -6.74
N ASP A 479 -24.14 3.04 -5.80
CA ASP A 479 -24.80 3.24 -4.49
C ASP A 479 -26.21 3.78 -4.67
N THR A 480 -26.38 4.75 -5.57
CA THR A 480 -27.69 5.33 -5.87
C THR A 480 -28.63 4.27 -6.42
N LEU A 481 -28.19 3.41 -7.32
CA LEU A 481 -28.98 2.31 -7.88
C LEU A 481 -29.33 1.24 -6.84
N VAL A 482 -28.36 0.83 -6.00
CA VAL A 482 -28.60 -0.12 -4.89
C VAL A 482 -29.66 0.43 -3.93
N ASN A 483 -29.60 1.73 -3.65
CA ASN A 483 -30.46 2.41 -2.68
C ASN A 483 -31.52 3.30 -3.33
N PHE A 484 -31.93 3.01 -4.58
CA PHE A 484 -32.64 3.98 -5.43
C PHE A 484 -33.91 4.53 -4.78
N LYS A 485 -34.75 3.65 -4.22
CA LYS A 485 -35.97 4.07 -3.52
C LYS A 485 -35.68 5.00 -2.33
N SER A 486 -34.65 4.69 -1.56
CA SER A 486 -34.24 5.50 -0.41
C SER A 486 -33.71 6.87 -0.85
N ARG A 487 -32.80 6.89 -1.83
CA ARG A 487 -32.20 8.13 -2.39
C ARG A 487 -33.24 9.02 -3.06
N TYR A 488 -34.20 8.42 -3.76
CA TYR A 488 -35.30 9.15 -4.37
C TYR A 488 -36.23 9.78 -3.32
N ASN A 489 -36.54 9.06 -2.23
CA ASN A 489 -37.29 9.63 -1.10
C ASN A 489 -36.50 10.74 -0.39
N GLU A 490 -35.18 10.56 -0.23
CA GLU A 490 -34.27 11.56 0.35
C GLU A 490 -34.28 12.86 -0.45
N LEU A 491 -34.29 12.78 -1.78
CA LEU A 491 -34.44 13.94 -2.67
C LEU A 491 -35.75 14.70 -2.40
N GLY A 492 -36.86 13.97 -2.24
CA GLY A 492 -38.16 14.55 -1.89
C GLY A 492 -38.20 15.20 -0.51
N ASN A 493 -37.55 14.58 0.50
CA ASN A 493 -37.43 15.16 1.83
C ASN A 493 -36.57 16.43 1.81
N THR A 494 -35.45 16.40 1.08
CA THR A 494 -34.55 17.56 0.93
C THR A 494 -35.28 18.72 0.25
N TYR A 495 -36.10 18.45 -0.78
CA TYR A 495 -36.98 19.45 -1.39
C TYR A 495 -37.91 20.11 -0.35
N ASN A 496 -38.53 19.32 0.52
CA ASN A 496 -39.43 19.84 1.56
C ASN A 496 -38.65 20.72 2.56
N SER A 497 -37.46 20.28 2.99
CA SER A 497 -36.59 21.08 3.88
C SER A 497 -36.19 22.41 3.25
N ILE A 498 -35.83 22.42 1.96
CA ILE A 498 -35.50 23.66 1.22
C ILE A 498 -36.71 24.59 1.16
N THR A 499 -37.90 24.05 0.85
CA THR A 499 -39.13 24.86 0.76
C THR A 499 -39.45 25.51 2.11
N THR A 500 -39.31 24.76 3.21
CA THR A 500 -39.47 25.31 4.57
C THR A 500 -38.42 26.37 4.88
N ALA A 501 -37.14 26.12 4.56
CA ALA A 501 -36.06 27.07 4.78
C ALA A 501 -36.31 28.38 4.02
N LEU A 502 -36.63 28.31 2.72
CA LEU A 502 -36.95 29.47 1.88
C LEU A 502 -38.14 30.28 2.41
N SER A 503 -39.17 29.60 2.94
CA SER A 503 -40.34 30.29 3.53
C SER A 503 -40.01 31.06 4.81
N SER A 504 -38.89 30.72 5.47
CA SER A 504 -38.45 31.33 6.72
C SER A 504 -37.44 32.47 6.54
N ILE A 505 -37.00 32.74 5.29
CA ILE A 505 -36.07 33.82 4.98
C ILE A 505 -36.86 35.11 4.67
N PRO A 506 -36.59 36.23 5.36
CA PRO A 506 -37.28 37.49 5.13
C PRO A 506 -36.98 38.07 3.74
N ASN A 507 -37.98 38.68 3.10
CA ASN A 507 -37.88 39.33 1.78
C ASN A 507 -37.38 38.42 0.64
N ALA A 508 -37.49 37.09 0.78
CA ALA A 508 -37.00 36.12 -0.18
C ALA A 508 -38.03 35.70 -1.26
N GLN A 509 -38.98 36.57 -1.63
CA GLN A 509 -40.08 36.21 -2.55
C GLN A 509 -39.57 35.78 -3.93
N SER A 510 -38.54 36.45 -4.43
CA SER A 510 -37.85 36.09 -5.69
C SER A 510 -37.07 34.79 -5.61
N LEU A 511 -36.77 34.30 -4.39
CA LEU A 511 -35.99 33.09 -4.16
C LEU A 511 -36.86 31.83 -4.02
N GLN A 512 -38.18 31.98 -3.88
CA GLN A 512 -39.11 30.87 -3.64
C GLN A 512 -39.14 29.85 -4.80
N ASN A 513 -38.72 30.25 -6.00
CA ASN A 513 -38.65 29.38 -7.16
C ASN A 513 -37.30 28.64 -7.30
N ALA A 514 -36.43 28.68 -6.28
CA ALA A 514 -35.13 28.01 -6.31
C ALA A 514 -35.26 26.51 -6.60
N VAL A 515 -36.29 25.86 -6.04
CA VAL A 515 -36.64 24.46 -6.35
C VAL A 515 -38.08 24.36 -6.81
N SER A 516 -38.37 23.42 -7.69
CA SER A 516 -39.73 23.07 -8.09
C SER A 516 -39.86 21.58 -8.39
N LYS A 517 -41.09 21.07 -8.43
CA LYS A 517 -41.37 19.68 -8.80
C LYS A 517 -42.58 19.57 -9.72
N LYS A 518 -42.61 18.51 -10.54
CA LYS A 518 -43.74 18.20 -11.43
C LYS A 518 -44.03 16.71 -11.39
N ASN A 519 -45.30 16.36 -11.16
CA ASN A 519 -45.73 14.95 -11.20
C ASN A 519 -45.74 14.43 -12.65
N ASN A 520 -45.32 13.18 -12.81
CA ASN A 520 -45.29 12.43 -14.05
C ASN A 520 -45.76 10.97 -13.81
N PRO A 521 -47.08 10.73 -13.68
CA PRO A 521 -47.61 9.41 -13.35
C PRO A 521 -47.38 8.36 -14.46
N TYR A 522 -46.97 8.78 -15.65
CA TYR A 522 -46.72 7.91 -16.81
C TYR A 522 -45.23 7.60 -17.02
N SER A 523 -44.39 7.86 -16.03
CA SER A 523 -42.95 7.61 -16.13
C SER A 523 -42.67 6.12 -16.33
N PRO A 524 -42.10 5.69 -17.46
CA PRO A 524 -41.80 4.28 -17.71
C PRO A 524 -40.68 3.75 -16.80
N GLN A 525 -39.98 4.65 -16.10
CA GLN A 525 -38.91 4.37 -15.15
C GLN A 525 -39.40 4.27 -13.70
N GLY A 526 -40.71 4.46 -13.45
CA GLY A 526 -41.28 4.52 -12.09
C GLY A 526 -40.96 5.81 -11.31
N ILE A 527 -40.33 6.80 -11.95
CA ILE A 527 -40.01 8.10 -11.36
C ILE A 527 -41.21 9.04 -11.53
N GLU A 528 -42.11 9.04 -10.55
CA GLU A 528 -43.39 9.75 -10.62
C GLU A 528 -43.31 11.26 -10.36
N THR A 529 -42.18 11.78 -9.88
CA THR A 529 -41.97 13.19 -9.54
C THR A 529 -40.63 13.66 -10.08
N ASN A 530 -40.67 14.62 -11.00
CA ASN A 530 -39.48 15.27 -11.53
C ASN A 530 -39.15 16.50 -10.69
N TYR A 531 -37.89 16.59 -10.26
CA TYR A 531 -37.35 17.64 -9.41
C TYR A 531 -36.46 18.59 -10.24
N TYR A 532 -36.64 19.91 -10.04
CA TYR A 532 -35.94 20.95 -10.80
C TYR A 532 -35.29 21.97 -9.85
N LEU A 533 -34.08 22.40 -10.22
CA LEU A 533 -33.36 23.50 -9.58
C LEU A 533 -33.32 24.68 -10.55
N ASN A 534 -33.71 25.87 -10.10
CA ASN A 534 -33.53 27.10 -10.86
C ASN A 534 -32.11 27.63 -10.65
N GLN A 535 -31.27 27.50 -11.67
CA GLN A 535 -29.86 27.83 -11.56
C GLN A 535 -29.61 29.32 -11.26
N ASN A 536 -30.43 30.23 -11.80
CA ASN A 536 -30.27 31.66 -11.55
C ASN A 536 -30.53 31.99 -10.08
N THR A 537 -31.61 31.43 -9.52
CA THR A 537 -31.96 31.62 -8.11
C THR A 537 -30.95 30.94 -7.18
N TYR A 538 -30.45 29.76 -7.54
CA TYR A 538 -29.39 29.09 -6.79
C TYR A 538 -28.10 29.90 -6.73
N ASN A 539 -27.64 30.43 -7.88
CA ASN A 539 -26.45 31.28 -7.93
C ASN A 539 -26.64 32.58 -7.12
N GLN A 540 -27.86 33.14 -7.12
CA GLN A 540 -28.19 34.31 -6.32
C GLN A 540 -28.09 34.00 -4.81
N ILE A 541 -28.61 32.85 -4.36
CA ILE A 541 -28.50 32.40 -2.96
C ILE A 541 -27.04 32.17 -2.57
N GLN A 542 -26.23 31.57 -3.45
CA GLN A 542 -24.79 31.40 -3.25
C GLN A 542 -24.02 32.72 -3.16
N THR A 543 -24.50 33.78 -3.82
CA THR A 543 -23.85 35.11 -3.77
C THR A 543 -24.21 35.88 -2.50
N ILE A 544 -25.40 35.62 -1.95
CA ILE A 544 -25.87 36.25 -0.70
C ILE A 544 -25.21 35.61 0.53
N ASN A 545 -24.97 34.29 0.46
CA ASN A 545 -24.19 33.53 1.44
C ASN A 545 -22.70 33.88 1.35
#